data_AF-A0A059KHT8-F1
#
_entry.id   AF-A0A059KHT8-F1
#
_cell.length_a   1.000
_cell.length_b   1.000
_cell.length_c   1.000
_cell.angle_alpha   90.00
_cell.angle_beta   90.00
_cell.angle_gamma   90.00
#
_symmetry.space_group_name_H-M   'P 1'
#
loop_
_entity.id
_entity.type
_entity.pdbx_description
1 polymer ?
#
loop_
_entity_poly.entity_id
_entity_poly.type
_entity_poly.pdbx_seq_one_letter_code
_entity_poly.pdbx_strand_id
1 'polypeptide(L)'
;MDKIDTLVVGAGVVGLAAARALAQAGREVVIAEAREAFGTVTSARSSEVIHAGLYYPTGSLKARLCVRGRDLLYAYCAERGIAHRRCGKLIVATAEAQLERLDALLAQAWANGVDDLQRLSAEQARAMEPALACVAALWSPSTGIVDSHGLMLALLADAEAAGAVLALKSPVQALEALDAGRDGYRVTIDGETLQVRRLVNAAGLAAPDLAARLQGRPPGAPRPPEAHFCKGSYFTFAGRAPFSRLIYPVPEAAGLGVHVTLDLGGQMRFGPDVEWLDIASEAQIDYRVDARRQAGMAEAIRRYWPGLPEGALQPGHAGVRPKIAGPQAPSADFRIDTAAVHGLHGLVELLGIESPGLTASLAIGEQVAAALGDALH
;
A
#
# COMPACT_ATOMS: atom_id res chain seq x y z
N MET A 1 26.06 22.18 14.51
CA MET A 1 24.83 21.38 14.41
C MET A 1 24.86 20.77 13.03
N ASP A 2 24.88 19.45 12.95
CA ASP A 2 24.95 18.77 11.66
C ASP A 2 23.70 19.15 10.85
N LYS A 3 23.93 19.51 9.59
CA LYS A 3 22.90 19.95 8.64
C LYS A 3 22.79 18.90 7.56
N ILE A 4 21.62 18.30 7.46
CA ILE A 4 21.26 17.36 6.40
C ILE A 4 20.33 18.08 5.42
N ASP A 5 20.53 17.87 4.12
CA ASP A 5 19.62 18.46 3.14
C ASP A 5 18.19 17.91 3.27
N THR A 6 18.01 16.60 3.10
CA THR A 6 16.69 15.97 3.10
C THR A 6 16.64 14.75 4.03
N LEU A 7 15.62 14.70 4.90
CA LEU A 7 15.32 13.55 5.74
C LEU A 7 14.03 12.87 5.29
N VAL A 8 14.08 11.56 5.05
CA VAL A 8 12.91 10.72 4.81
C VAL A 8 12.68 9.86 6.05
N VAL A 9 11.52 9.98 6.69
CA VAL A 9 11.17 9.24 7.91
C VAL A 9 10.39 7.99 7.53
N GLY A 10 10.98 6.81 7.75
CA GLY A 10 10.42 5.49 7.46
C GLY A 10 11.01 4.86 6.19
N ALA A 11 11.54 3.64 6.33
CA ALA A 11 12.12 2.85 5.23
C ALA A 11 11.16 1.73 4.77
N GLY A 12 9.86 2.00 4.72
CA GLY A 12 8.90 1.19 3.97
C GLY A 12 9.01 1.45 2.46
N VAL A 13 8.29 0.67 1.63
CA VAL A 13 8.39 0.78 0.16
C VAL A 13 8.15 2.20 -0.37
N VAL A 14 7.25 2.96 0.27
CA VAL A 14 6.94 4.34 -0.12
C VAL A 14 8.04 5.31 0.29
N GLY A 15 8.61 5.16 1.48
CA GLY A 15 9.75 5.97 1.93
C GLY A 15 11.00 5.71 1.10
N LEU A 16 11.27 4.44 0.77
CA LEU A 16 12.37 4.06 -0.12
C LEU A 16 12.18 4.61 -1.54
N ALA A 17 10.96 4.55 -2.09
CA ALA A 17 10.68 5.14 -3.41
C ALA A 17 10.85 6.67 -3.43
N ALA A 18 10.42 7.36 -2.36
CA ALA A 18 10.64 8.80 -2.21
C ALA A 18 12.13 9.14 -2.07
N ALA A 19 12.86 8.42 -1.23
CA ALA A 19 14.30 8.61 -1.03
C ALA A 19 15.08 8.39 -2.34
N ARG A 20 14.76 7.31 -3.07
CA ARG A 20 15.32 7.03 -4.40
C ARG A 20 15.09 8.19 -5.36
N ALA A 21 13.84 8.66 -5.49
CA ALA A 21 13.52 9.75 -6.42
C ALA A 21 14.27 11.05 -6.08
N LEU A 22 14.37 11.39 -4.79
CA LEU A 22 15.08 12.59 -4.32
C LEU A 22 16.60 12.47 -4.52
N ALA A 23 17.20 11.32 -4.20
CA ALA A 23 18.63 11.08 -4.38
C ALA A 23 19.01 11.10 -5.87
N GLN A 24 18.20 10.49 -6.74
CA GLN A 24 18.40 10.54 -8.19
C GLN A 24 18.26 11.95 -8.78
N ALA A 25 17.50 12.83 -8.13
CA ALA A 25 17.45 14.25 -8.46
C ALA A 25 18.62 15.06 -7.88
N GLY A 26 19.65 14.40 -7.33
CA GLY A 26 20.89 15.02 -6.84
C GLY A 26 20.79 15.58 -5.42
N ARG A 27 19.82 15.14 -4.62
CA ARG A 27 19.71 15.56 -3.21
C ARG A 27 20.52 14.66 -2.30
N GLU A 28 21.11 15.27 -1.26
CA GLU A 28 21.60 14.53 -0.11
C GLU A 28 20.38 14.04 0.70
N VAL A 29 20.28 12.73 0.87
CA VAL A 29 19.12 12.09 1.51
C VAL A 29 19.58 11.19 2.64
N VAL A 30 19.04 11.40 3.83
CA VAL A 30 19.11 10.45 4.94
C VAL A 30 17.74 9.81 5.12
N ILE A 31 17.71 8.49 5.26
CA ILE A 31 16.50 7.71 5.53
C ILE A 31 16.56 7.29 7.00
N ALA A 32 15.69 7.82 7.84
CA ALA A 32 15.61 7.44 9.26
C ALA A 32 14.56 6.34 9.45
N GLU A 33 14.99 5.15 9.84
CA GLU A 33 14.14 4.00 10.13
C GLU A 33 14.20 3.66 11.62
N ALA A 34 13.04 3.59 12.26
CA ALA A 34 12.93 3.29 13.68
C ALA A 34 13.29 1.83 14.01
N ARG A 35 13.12 0.91 13.05
CA ARG A 35 13.34 -0.53 13.21
C ARG A 35 14.78 -0.94 12.89
N GLU A 36 15.10 -2.19 13.19
CA GLU A 36 16.43 -2.77 12.95
C GLU A 36 16.68 -3.11 11.48
N ALA A 37 15.65 -3.03 10.63
CA ALA A 37 15.73 -3.26 9.19
C ALA A 37 14.62 -2.50 8.47
N PHE A 38 14.86 -2.20 7.18
CA PHE A 38 13.87 -1.59 6.30
C PHE A 38 12.68 -2.52 6.03
N GLY A 39 11.53 -1.95 5.68
CA GLY A 39 10.40 -2.69 5.14
C GLY A 39 9.63 -3.60 6.11
N THR A 40 9.94 -3.60 7.40
CA THR A 40 9.50 -4.64 8.37
C THR A 40 8.04 -4.55 8.84
N VAL A 41 7.35 -3.44 8.58
CA VAL A 41 5.97 -3.20 9.07
C VAL A 41 4.95 -3.55 7.99
N THR A 42 4.15 -2.59 7.49
CA THR A 42 3.07 -2.84 6.53
C THR A 42 3.60 -3.35 5.19
N SER A 43 4.80 -2.92 4.77
CA SER A 43 5.38 -3.30 3.48
C SER A 43 5.68 -4.81 3.40
N ALA A 44 6.13 -5.44 4.49
CA ALA A 44 6.34 -6.89 4.58
C ALA A 44 5.06 -7.70 4.86
N ARG A 45 3.90 -7.04 5.03
CA ARG A 45 2.64 -7.66 5.48
C ARG A 45 1.50 -7.30 4.55
N SER A 46 1.72 -7.49 3.25
CA SER A 46 0.78 -7.15 2.20
C SER A 46 0.42 -8.36 1.35
N SER A 47 -0.56 -8.18 0.44
CA SER A 47 -0.90 -9.20 -0.55
C SER A 47 0.11 -9.29 -1.70
N GLU A 48 1.07 -8.36 -1.78
CA GLU A 48 2.07 -8.27 -2.85
C GLU A 48 1.48 -8.11 -4.27
N VAL A 49 0.23 -7.66 -4.35
CA VAL A 49 -0.48 -7.48 -5.62
C VAL A 49 -0.06 -6.17 -6.29
N ILE A 50 0.27 -6.25 -7.57
CA ILE A 50 0.32 -5.12 -8.49
C ILE A 50 -1.11 -4.88 -8.99
N HIS A 51 -1.77 -3.87 -8.47
CA HIS A 51 -3.17 -3.56 -8.79
C HIS A 51 -3.31 -2.88 -10.16
N ALA A 52 -4.36 -3.24 -10.90
CA ALA A 52 -4.60 -2.65 -12.22
C ALA A 52 -5.17 -1.22 -12.20
N GLY A 53 -5.77 -0.75 -11.09
CA GLY A 53 -6.41 0.58 -11.01
C GLY A 53 -7.95 0.60 -11.11
N LEU A 54 -8.61 -0.52 -10.80
CA LEU A 54 -10.00 -0.79 -11.23
C LEU A 54 -11.07 0.05 -10.53
N TYR A 55 -11.21 -0.11 -9.21
CA TYR A 55 -12.41 0.28 -8.45
C TYR A 55 -12.21 1.49 -7.54
N TYR A 56 -11.10 2.22 -7.68
CA TYR A 56 -10.87 3.45 -6.95
C TYR A 56 -11.75 4.57 -7.52
N PRO A 57 -12.23 5.54 -6.71
CA PRO A 57 -13.01 6.66 -7.22
C PRO A 57 -12.27 7.42 -8.33
N THR A 58 -12.94 7.72 -9.44
CA THR A 58 -12.33 8.45 -10.56
C THR A 58 -11.72 9.75 -10.09
N GLY A 59 -10.49 10.03 -10.53
CA GLY A 59 -9.79 11.25 -10.17
C GLY A 59 -9.23 11.27 -8.75
N SER A 60 -9.39 10.22 -7.94
CA SER A 60 -8.67 10.08 -6.67
C SER A 60 -7.16 9.90 -6.87
N LEU A 61 -6.36 10.24 -5.86
CA LEU A 61 -4.93 9.91 -5.83
C LEU A 61 -4.71 8.39 -5.94
N LYS A 62 -5.51 7.58 -5.24
CA LYS A 62 -5.48 6.12 -5.39
C LYS A 62 -5.67 5.67 -6.84
N ALA A 63 -6.66 6.20 -7.57
CA ALA A 63 -6.88 5.86 -8.97
C ALA A 63 -5.69 6.26 -9.85
N ARG A 64 -5.31 7.55 -9.84
CA ARG A 64 -4.26 8.08 -10.71
C ARG A 64 -2.90 7.44 -10.45
N LEU A 65 -2.51 7.34 -9.18
CA LEU A 65 -1.21 6.81 -8.78
C LEU A 65 -1.12 5.30 -8.91
N CYS A 66 -2.23 4.56 -8.79
CA CYS A 66 -2.22 3.13 -9.03
C CYS A 66 -1.92 2.81 -10.50
N VAL A 67 -2.56 3.52 -11.44
CA VAL A 67 -2.36 3.27 -12.88
C VAL A 67 -0.93 3.66 -13.30
N ARG A 68 -0.50 4.88 -12.98
CA ARG A 68 0.90 5.32 -13.23
C ARG A 68 1.91 4.41 -12.54
N GLY A 69 1.69 4.10 -11.27
CA GLY A 69 2.58 3.29 -10.46
C GLY A 69 2.69 1.85 -10.94
N ARG A 70 1.60 1.24 -11.41
CA ARG A 70 1.61 -0.10 -12.03
C ARG A 70 2.58 -0.15 -13.21
N ASP A 71 2.49 0.82 -14.11
CA ASP A 71 3.30 0.83 -15.34
C ASP A 71 4.78 1.06 -15.01
N LEU A 72 5.06 2.01 -14.12
CA LEU A 72 6.40 2.22 -13.57
C LEU A 72 6.95 0.98 -12.87
N LEU A 73 6.13 0.31 -12.06
CA LEU A 73 6.56 -0.84 -11.28
C LEU A 73 6.88 -2.04 -12.16
N TYR A 74 6.08 -2.32 -13.19
CA TYR A 74 6.41 -3.39 -14.14
C TYR A 74 7.69 -3.07 -14.91
N ALA A 75 7.86 -1.84 -15.37
CA ALA A 75 9.08 -1.42 -16.06
C ALA A 75 10.31 -1.56 -15.14
N TYR A 76 10.21 -1.08 -13.90
CA TYR A 76 11.27 -1.16 -12.90
C TYR A 76 11.60 -2.61 -12.53
N CYS A 77 10.60 -3.48 -12.38
CA CYS A 77 10.85 -4.89 -12.10
C CYS A 77 11.57 -5.58 -13.26
N ALA A 78 11.22 -5.27 -14.51
CA ALA A 78 11.92 -5.80 -15.68
C ALA A 78 13.36 -5.27 -15.77
N GLU A 79 13.57 -3.97 -15.56
CA GLU A 79 14.88 -3.31 -15.60
C GLU A 79 15.82 -3.88 -14.54
N ARG A 80 15.33 -4.10 -13.31
CA ARG A 80 16.15 -4.50 -12.16
C ARG A 80 16.15 -5.99 -11.87
N GLY A 81 15.47 -6.79 -12.69
CA GLY A 81 15.35 -8.23 -12.48
C GLY A 81 14.61 -8.60 -11.18
N ILE A 82 13.69 -7.74 -10.72
CA ILE A 82 12.88 -8.02 -9.53
C ILE A 82 11.84 -9.08 -9.91
N ALA A 83 11.74 -10.14 -9.10
CA ALA A 83 10.80 -11.22 -9.37
C ALA A 83 9.36 -10.70 -9.34
N HIS A 84 8.63 -10.92 -10.43
CA HIS A 84 7.24 -10.49 -10.58
C HIS A 84 6.51 -11.38 -11.59
N ARG A 85 5.19 -11.39 -11.52
CA ARG A 85 4.35 -12.15 -12.44
C ARG A 85 3.05 -11.42 -12.72
N ARG A 86 2.80 -11.11 -14.00
CA ARG A 86 1.51 -10.60 -14.49
C ARG A 86 0.51 -11.74 -14.64
N CYS A 87 0.12 -12.34 -13.52
CA CYS A 87 -0.76 -13.52 -13.52
C CYS A 87 -2.21 -13.17 -13.88
N GLY A 88 -2.62 -11.91 -13.79
CA GLY A 88 -4.00 -11.50 -14.00
C GLY A 88 -4.90 -11.80 -12.81
N LYS A 89 -6.10 -11.24 -12.87
CA LYS A 89 -7.13 -11.37 -11.83
C LYS A 89 -8.50 -11.57 -12.45
N LEU A 90 -9.31 -12.44 -11.85
CA LEU A 90 -10.74 -12.54 -12.11
C LEU A 90 -11.51 -11.85 -10.98
N ILE A 91 -12.35 -10.88 -11.33
CA ILE A 91 -13.39 -10.37 -10.44
C ILE A 91 -14.65 -11.18 -10.71
N VAL A 92 -15.18 -11.88 -9.71
CA VAL A 92 -16.19 -12.92 -9.91
C VAL A 92 -17.52 -12.55 -9.26
N ALA A 93 -18.59 -12.61 -10.06
CA ALA A 93 -19.95 -12.57 -9.56
C ALA A 93 -20.40 -14.01 -9.27
N THR A 94 -20.75 -14.32 -8.01
CA THR A 94 -21.25 -15.63 -7.57
C THR A 94 -22.78 -15.72 -7.60
N ALA A 95 -23.48 -14.61 -7.87
CA ALA A 95 -24.93 -14.58 -8.01
C ALA A 95 -25.38 -13.53 -9.06
N GLU A 96 -26.54 -13.76 -9.69
CA GLU A 96 -27.18 -12.87 -10.67
C GLU A 96 -27.31 -11.42 -10.17
N ALA A 97 -27.66 -11.25 -8.88
CA ALA A 97 -27.81 -9.94 -8.24
C ALA A 97 -26.53 -9.09 -8.22
N GLN A 98 -25.35 -9.69 -8.49
CA GLN A 98 -24.07 -8.98 -8.52
C GLN A 98 -23.68 -8.52 -9.94
N LEU A 99 -24.43 -8.87 -10.98
CA LEU A 99 -24.08 -8.55 -12.37
C LEU A 99 -24.07 -7.03 -12.65
N GLU A 100 -25.05 -6.29 -12.13
CA GLU A 100 -25.06 -4.81 -12.27
C GLU A 100 -23.83 -4.17 -11.62
N ARG A 101 -23.42 -4.70 -10.46
CA ARG A 101 -22.23 -4.20 -9.76
C ARG A 101 -20.95 -4.56 -10.53
N LEU A 102 -20.89 -5.73 -11.14
CA LEU A 102 -19.80 -6.13 -12.02
C LEU A 102 -19.69 -5.15 -13.21
N ASP A 103 -20.82 -4.72 -13.79
CA ASP A 103 -20.83 -3.77 -14.91
C ASP A 103 -20.43 -2.36 -14.50
N ALA A 104 -20.87 -1.91 -13.32
CA ALA A 104 -20.40 -0.67 -12.74
C ALA A 104 -18.88 -0.68 -12.50
N LEU A 105 -18.29 -1.82 -12.11
CA LEU A 105 -16.84 -1.96 -11.96
C LEU A 105 -16.10 -1.87 -13.30
N LEU A 106 -16.66 -2.44 -14.38
CA LEU A 106 -16.08 -2.31 -15.72
C LEU A 106 -16.08 -0.85 -16.19
N ALA A 107 -17.22 -0.17 -16.06
CA ALA A 107 -17.34 1.25 -16.42
C ALA A 107 -16.40 2.13 -15.58
N GLN A 108 -16.27 1.84 -14.28
CA GLN A 108 -15.35 2.54 -13.38
C GLN A 108 -13.88 2.31 -13.75
N ALA A 109 -13.51 1.08 -14.13
CA ALA A 109 -12.16 0.77 -14.59
C ALA A 109 -11.81 1.53 -15.88
N TRP A 110 -12.73 1.59 -16.84
CA TRP A 110 -12.57 2.39 -18.05
C TRP A 110 -12.41 3.89 -17.75
N ALA A 111 -13.23 4.43 -16.84
CA ALA A 111 -13.11 5.82 -16.40
C ALA A 111 -11.77 6.12 -15.71
N ASN A 112 -11.13 5.10 -15.13
CA ASN A 112 -9.79 5.19 -14.54
C ASN A 112 -8.66 4.97 -15.56
N GLY A 113 -8.95 4.77 -16.85
CA GLY A 113 -7.95 4.52 -17.89
C GLY A 113 -7.45 3.08 -17.92
N VAL A 114 -8.23 2.13 -17.41
CA VAL A 114 -7.92 0.68 -17.46
C VAL A 114 -8.88 0.01 -18.43
N ASP A 115 -8.48 -0.06 -19.69
CA ASP A 115 -9.29 -0.51 -20.83
C ASP A 115 -9.06 -1.98 -21.23
N ASP A 116 -8.14 -2.67 -20.54
CA ASP A 116 -7.75 -4.05 -20.84
C ASP A 116 -8.67 -5.13 -20.21
N LEU A 117 -9.77 -4.72 -19.57
CA LEU A 117 -10.70 -5.65 -18.92
C LEU A 117 -11.60 -6.34 -19.94
N GLN A 118 -11.83 -7.64 -19.73
CA GLN A 118 -12.72 -8.43 -20.56
C GLN A 118 -13.85 -9.01 -19.71
N ARG A 119 -15.09 -8.83 -20.16
CA ARG A 119 -16.24 -9.51 -19.56
C ARG A 119 -16.28 -10.96 -20.02
N LEU A 120 -16.44 -11.86 -19.06
CA LEU A 120 -16.46 -13.31 -19.28
C LEU A 120 -17.79 -13.90 -18.81
N SER A 121 -18.30 -14.84 -19.59
CA SER A 121 -19.33 -15.77 -19.13
C SER A 121 -18.78 -16.71 -18.06
N ALA A 122 -19.67 -17.36 -17.31
CA ALA A 122 -19.29 -18.41 -16.36
C ALA A 122 -18.49 -19.56 -17.02
N GLU A 123 -18.82 -19.92 -18.26
CA GLU A 123 -18.11 -20.96 -19.02
C GLU A 123 -16.68 -20.52 -19.36
N GLN A 124 -16.51 -19.29 -19.85
CA GLN A 124 -15.18 -18.74 -20.16
C GLN A 124 -14.32 -18.63 -18.89
N ALA A 125 -14.90 -18.17 -17.78
CA ALA A 125 -14.20 -18.10 -16.51
C ALA A 125 -13.77 -19.49 -15.99
N ARG A 126 -14.63 -20.50 -16.10
CA ARG A 126 -14.31 -21.90 -15.76
C ARG A 126 -13.27 -22.53 -16.68
N ALA A 127 -13.28 -22.18 -17.98
CA ALA A 127 -12.24 -22.63 -18.90
C ALA A 127 -10.86 -22.10 -18.50
N MET A 128 -10.80 -20.90 -17.91
CA MET A 128 -9.56 -20.32 -17.37
C MET A 128 -9.17 -20.89 -16.00
N GLU A 129 -10.17 -21.12 -15.15
CA GLU A 129 -9.99 -21.58 -13.76
C GLU A 129 -11.02 -22.69 -13.44
N PRO A 130 -10.71 -23.97 -13.69
CA PRO A 130 -11.68 -25.07 -13.63
C PRO A 130 -12.37 -25.28 -12.28
N ALA A 131 -11.73 -24.86 -11.18
CA ALA A 131 -12.28 -24.96 -9.83
C ALA A 131 -13.26 -23.81 -9.48
N LEU A 132 -13.42 -22.82 -10.36
CA LEU A 132 -14.18 -21.60 -10.09
C LEU A 132 -15.68 -21.81 -10.25
N ALA A 133 -16.45 -21.34 -9.27
CA ALA A 133 -17.90 -21.17 -9.36
C ALA A 133 -18.26 -19.69 -9.47
N CYS A 134 -18.93 -19.30 -10.56
CA CYS A 134 -19.44 -17.96 -10.77
C CYS A 134 -20.57 -17.97 -11.81
N VAL A 135 -21.34 -16.87 -11.87
CA VAL A 135 -22.31 -16.59 -12.94
C VAL A 135 -21.70 -15.73 -14.06
N ALA A 136 -20.74 -14.87 -13.73
CA ALA A 136 -19.95 -14.09 -14.69
C ALA A 136 -18.66 -13.60 -14.02
N ALA A 137 -17.71 -13.10 -14.82
CA ALA A 137 -16.50 -12.49 -14.31
C ALA A 137 -16.01 -11.32 -15.16
N LEU A 138 -15.14 -10.49 -14.59
CA LEU A 138 -14.24 -9.60 -15.33
C LEU A 138 -12.82 -10.12 -15.21
N TRP A 139 -12.15 -10.29 -16.35
CA TRP A 139 -10.73 -10.59 -16.39
C TRP A 139 -9.93 -9.29 -16.52
N SER A 140 -9.02 -9.07 -15.57
CA SER A 140 -8.02 -8.00 -15.59
C SER A 140 -6.64 -8.61 -15.87
N PRO A 141 -6.12 -8.51 -17.10
CA PRO A 141 -4.85 -9.10 -17.48
C PRO A 141 -3.64 -8.32 -16.93
N SER A 142 -3.76 -7.00 -16.69
CA SER A 142 -2.68 -6.18 -16.12
C SER A 142 -2.42 -6.39 -14.63
N THR A 143 -3.32 -7.03 -13.89
CA THR A 143 -3.08 -7.35 -12.47
C THR A 143 -1.96 -8.38 -12.33
N GLY A 144 -1.12 -8.26 -11.30
CA GLY A 144 -0.04 -9.21 -11.05
C GLY A 144 0.41 -9.25 -9.61
N ILE A 145 1.57 -9.83 -9.39
CA ILE A 145 2.24 -9.96 -8.09
C ILE A 145 3.73 -9.64 -8.21
N VAL A 146 4.35 -9.21 -7.11
CA VAL A 146 5.76 -8.82 -7.05
C VAL A 146 6.41 -9.32 -5.77
N ASP A 147 7.70 -9.64 -5.80
CA ASP A 147 8.51 -9.79 -4.60
C ASP A 147 8.69 -8.40 -3.94
N SER A 148 7.90 -8.12 -2.91
CA SER A 148 7.92 -6.80 -2.26
C SER A 148 9.24 -6.54 -1.53
N HIS A 149 9.91 -7.58 -1.02
CA HIS A 149 11.19 -7.44 -0.36
C HIS A 149 12.30 -7.16 -1.39
N GLY A 150 12.32 -7.92 -2.49
CA GLY A 150 13.21 -7.66 -3.62
C GLY A 150 13.03 -6.26 -4.22
N LEU A 151 11.78 -5.79 -4.33
CA LEU A 151 11.47 -4.41 -4.72
C LEU A 151 12.08 -3.39 -3.76
N MET A 152 11.85 -3.53 -2.46
CA MET A 152 12.39 -2.60 -1.46
C MET A 152 13.92 -2.60 -1.44
N LEU A 153 14.55 -3.78 -1.56
CA LEU A 153 16.00 -3.90 -1.64
C LEU A 153 16.56 -3.16 -2.87
N ALA A 154 15.92 -3.31 -4.04
CA ALA A 154 16.33 -2.60 -5.25
C ALA A 154 16.17 -1.07 -5.11
N LEU A 155 15.05 -0.62 -4.51
CA LEU A 155 14.82 0.81 -4.25
C LEU A 155 15.87 1.41 -3.31
N LEU A 156 16.22 0.68 -2.24
CA LEU A 156 17.26 1.07 -1.30
C LEU A 156 18.62 1.13 -2.01
N ALA A 157 19.00 0.09 -2.74
CA ALA A 157 20.26 0.04 -3.48
C ALA A 157 20.39 1.20 -4.48
N ASP A 158 19.29 1.57 -5.15
CA ASP A 158 19.26 2.74 -6.03
C ASP A 158 19.43 4.07 -5.31
N ALA A 159 18.77 4.22 -4.16
CA ALA A 159 18.91 5.42 -3.36
C ALA A 159 20.37 5.56 -2.87
N GLU A 160 20.97 4.48 -2.37
CA GLU A 160 22.36 4.44 -1.89
C GLU A 160 23.36 4.65 -3.03
N ALA A 161 23.12 4.08 -4.21
CA ALA A 161 23.94 4.33 -5.40
C ALA A 161 23.91 5.80 -5.84
N ALA A 162 22.83 6.52 -5.54
CA ALA A 162 22.69 7.95 -5.74
C ALA A 162 23.13 8.80 -4.51
N GLY A 163 23.75 8.17 -3.51
CA GLY A 163 24.33 8.86 -2.34
C GLY A 163 23.43 8.99 -1.12
N ALA A 164 22.24 8.37 -1.11
CA ALA A 164 21.42 8.32 0.09
C ALA A 164 22.04 7.43 1.18
N VAL A 165 21.71 7.70 2.44
CA VAL A 165 22.18 6.91 3.59
C VAL A 165 21.00 6.40 4.39
N LEU A 166 20.95 5.10 4.68
CA LEU A 166 19.98 4.50 5.59
C LEU A 166 20.52 4.48 7.03
N ALA A 167 19.80 5.16 7.93
CA ALA A 167 20.03 5.14 9.37
C ALA A 167 18.95 4.28 10.05
N LEU A 168 19.34 3.07 10.47
CA LEU A 168 18.47 2.15 11.22
C LEU A 168 18.45 2.51 12.71
N LYS A 169 17.47 1.97 13.45
CA LYS A 169 17.28 2.23 14.89
C LYS A 169 17.27 3.72 15.24
N SER A 170 16.77 4.55 14.32
CA SER A 170 16.78 6.01 14.39
C SER A 170 15.35 6.54 14.44
N PRO A 171 14.59 6.28 15.54
CA PRO A 171 13.22 6.75 15.66
C PRO A 171 13.20 8.28 15.77
N VAL A 172 12.44 8.95 14.90
CA VAL A 172 12.17 10.38 15.01
C VAL A 172 11.18 10.61 16.15
N GLN A 173 11.63 11.28 17.21
CA GLN A 173 10.87 11.49 18.44
C GLN A 173 10.13 12.83 18.48
N ALA A 174 10.73 13.88 17.90
CA ALA A 174 10.15 15.22 17.86
C ALA A 174 10.51 15.94 16.56
N LEU A 175 9.60 16.82 16.14
CA LEU A 175 9.72 17.66 14.95
C LEU A 175 9.28 19.08 15.28
N GLU A 176 10.08 20.06 14.88
CA GLU A 176 9.75 21.47 14.98
C GLU A 176 10.11 22.17 13.67
N ALA A 177 9.13 22.83 13.06
CA ALA A 177 9.36 23.67 11.89
C ALA A 177 9.95 25.02 12.32
N LEU A 178 11.07 25.40 11.69
CA LEU A 178 11.73 26.69 11.91
C LEU A 178 11.26 27.68 10.84
N ASP A 179 10.68 28.80 11.27
CA ASP A 179 10.06 29.80 10.38
C ASP A 179 9.11 29.19 9.35
N ALA A 180 8.11 28.43 9.82
CA ALA A 180 7.18 27.68 8.96
C ALA A 180 7.89 26.77 7.93
N GLY A 181 9.07 26.24 8.29
CA GLY A 181 9.88 25.36 7.45
C GLY A 181 10.81 26.10 6.48
N ARG A 182 10.81 27.44 6.44
CA ARG A 182 11.73 28.21 5.57
C ARG A 182 13.19 28.07 6.00
N ASP A 183 13.41 27.98 7.31
CA ASP A 183 14.72 27.71 7.90
C ASP A 183 14.94 26.20 8.15
N GLY A 184 14.08 25.36 7.57
CA GLY A 184 14.10 23.91 7.74
C GLY A 184 13.41 23.46 9.02
N TYR A 185 13.85 22.32 9.54
CA TYR A 185 13.24 21.62 10.67
C TYR A 185 14.30 21.21 11.66
N ARG A 186 13.96 21.31 12.94
CA ARG A 186 14.69 20.69 14.03
C ARG A 186 14.08 19.31 14.27
N VAL A 187 14.93 18.28 14.20
CA VAL A 187 14.51 16.87 14.33
C VAL A 187 15.27 16.26 15.50
N THR A 188 14.55 15.59 16.40
CA THR A 188 15.15 14.85 17.51
C THR A 188 15.16 13.35 17.22
N ILE A 189 16.33 12.74 17.24
CA ILE A 189 16.56 11.30 17.07
C ILE A 189 17.48 10.86 18.21
N ASP A 190 17.06 9.86 18.98
CA ASP A 190 17.80 9.33 20.14
C ASP A 190 18.28 10.41 21.14
N GLY A 191 17.43 11.41 21.39
CA GLY A 191 17.76 12.54 22.27
C GLY A 191 18.72 13.59 21.67
N GLU A 192 19.36 13.30 20.53
CA GLU A 192 20.17 14.25 19.79
C GLU A 192 19.32 15.07 18.81
N THR A 193 19.77 16.28 18.51
CA THR A 193 19.04 17.22 17.65
C THR A 193 19.86 17.61 16.44
N LEU A 194 19.26 17.46 15.25
CA LEU A 194 19.83 17.83 13.96
C LEU A 194 18.93 18.85 13.24
N GLN A 195 19.51 19.60 12.30
CA GLN A 195 18.74 20.46 11.40
C GLN A 195 18.62 19.80 10.04
N VAL A 196 17.41 19.78 9.49
CA VAL A 196 17.15 19.27 8.15
C VAL A 196 16.50 20.37 7.32
N ARG A 197 16.90 20.55 6.05
CA ARG A 197 16.26 21.56 5.19
C ARG A 197 14.89 21.10 4.70
N ARG A 198 14.76 19.80 4.41
CA ARG A 198 13.54 19.17 3.90
C ARG A 198 13.20 17.90 4.66
N LEU A 199 11.91 17.61 4.75
CA LEU A 199 11.38 16.47 5.48
C LEU A 199 10.28 15.76 4.67
N VAL A 200 10.37 14.44 4.59
CA VAL A 200 9.29 13.59 4.08
C VAL A 200 8.84 12.67 5.20
N ASN A 201 7.59 12.83 5.64
CA ASN A 201 6.99 11.90 6.59
C ASN A 201 6.38 10.72 5.82
N ALA A 202 7.09 9.59 5.81
CA ALA A 202 6.66 8.33 5.22
C ALA A 202 6.49 7.23 6.31
N ALA A 203 6.19 7.63 7.55
CA ALA A 203 6.20 6.75 8.73
C ALA A 203 5.01 5.77 8.81
N GLY A 204 4.27 5.58 7.71
CA GLY A 204 3.19 4.60 7.59
C GLY A 204 2.11 4.73 8.66
N LEU A 205 1.99 3.71 9.50
CA LEU A 205 1.03 3.65 10.60
C LEU A 205 1.22 4.79 11.63
N ALA A 206 2.45 5.26 11.81
CA ALA A 206 2.78 6.35 12.73
C ALA A 206 2.77 7.74 12.06
N ALA A 207 2.53 7.83 10.75
CA ALA A 207 2.62 9.09 10.02
C ALA A 207 1.65 10.17 10.54
N PRO A 208 0.35 9.89 10.81
CA PRO A 208 -0.56 10.90 11.34
C PRO A 208 -0.15 11.40 12.74
N ASP A 209 0.32 10.50 13.61
CA ASP A 209 0.79 10.86 14.96
C ASP A 209 2.05 11.72 14.91
N LEU A 210 3.00 11.38 14.04
CA LEU A 210 4.22 12.17 13.83
C LEU A 210 3.88 13.57 13.31
N ALA A 211 2.96 13.65 12.34
CA ALA A 211 2.45 14.93 11.84
C ALA A 211 1.78 15.73 12.98
N ALA A 212 0.96 15.09 13.81
CA ALA A 212 0.22 15.76 14.89
C ALA A 212 1.15 16.37 15.96
N ARG A 213 2.32 15.74 16.19
CA ARG A 213 3.34 16.19 17.15
C ARG A 213 4.25 17.30 16.61
N LEU A 214 4.22 17.59 15.31
CA LEU A 214 5.03 18.63 14.69
C LEU A 214 4.67 20.02 15.27
N GLN A 215 5.67 20.68 15.84
CA GLN A 215 5.59 22.04 16.37
C GLN A 215 5.94 23.08 15.28
N GLY A 216 5.56 24.34 15.49
CA GLY A 216 5.84 25.41 14.53
C GLY A 216 4.89 25.46 13.32
N ARG A 217 3.71 24.83 13.42
CA ARG A 217 2.66 24.93 12.39
C ARG A 217 2.15 26.37 12.27
N PRO A 218 1.95 26.90 11.05
CA PRO A 218 1.36 28.22 10.86
C PRO A 218 -0.02 28.33 11.53
N PRO A 219 -0.38 29.52 12.07
CA PRO A 219 -1.73 29.76 12.55
C PRO A 219 -2.78 29.45 11.47
N GLY A 220 -3.81 28.67 11.83
CA GLY A 220 -4.87 28.29 10.90
C GLY A 220 -4.53 27.13 9.94
N ALA A 221 -3.32 26.57 10.00
CA ALA A 221 -2.99 25.38 9.23
C ALA A 221 -3.92 24.20 9.62
N PRO A 222 -4.47 23.45 8.64
CA PRO A 222 -5.27 22.26 8.92
C PRO A 222 -4.52 21.27 9.80
N ARG A 223 -5.23 20.65 10.75
CA ARG A 223 -4.69 19.54 11.52
C ARG A 223 -4.55 18.30 10.63
N PRO A 224 -3.53 17.45 10.86
CA PRO A 224 -3.48 16.13 10.25
C PRO A 224 -4.70 15.30 10.69
N PRO A 225 -5.11 14.31 9.89
CA PRO A 225 -6.19 13.40 10.27
C PRO A 225 -5.74 12.50 11.42
N GLU A 226 -6.70 11.84 12.07
CA GLU A 226 -6.41 10.84 13.10
C GLU A 226 -5.95 9.51 12.49
N ALA A 227 -5.05 8.82 13.17
CA ALA A 227 -4.64 7.46 12.80
C ALA A 227 -5.71 6.45 13.24
N HIS A 228 -6.07 5.54 12.34
CA HIS A 228 -6.86 4.37 12.65
C HIS A 228 -6.16 3.11 12.11
N PHE A 229 -6.40 1.99 12.78
CA PHE A 229 -5.71 0.73 12.53
C PHE A 229 -6.69 -0.33 12.06
N CYS A 230 -6.55 -0.76 10.80
CA CYS A 230 -7.40 -1.79 10.22
C CYS A 230 -6.56 -3.03 9.88
N LYS A 231 -6.58 -4.00 10.79
CA LYS A 231 -5.93 -5.30 10.63
C LYS A 231 -6.63 -6.12 9.57
N GLY A 232 -5.84 -6.89 8.84
CA GLY A 232 -6.29 -7.87 7.88
C GLY A 232 -5.49 -9.15 8.06
N SER A 233 -6.21 -10.24 8.35
CA SER A 233 -5.64 -11.56 8.54
C SER A 233 -5.73 -12.39 7.27
N TYR A 234 -4.70 -13.19 7.03
CA TYR A 234 -4.61 -14.13 5.92
C TYR A 234 -4.58 -15.56 6.44
N PHE A 235 -5.23 -16.46 5.70
CA PHE A 235 -5.09 -17.90 5.87
C PHE A 235 -4.34 -18.49 4.68
N THR A 236 -3.47 -19.45 4.92
CA THR A 236 -2.76 -20.19 3.88
C THR A 236 -3.51 -21.47 3.52
N PHE A 237 -3.28 -21.95 2.30
CA PHE A 237 -3.78 -23.24 1.84
C PHE A 237 -2.63 -24.25 1.75
N ALA A 238 -2.77 -25.38 2.43
CA ALA A 238 -1.72 -26.42 2.48
C ALA A 238 -1.69 -27.33 1.23
N GLY A 239 -2.74 -27.32 0.41
CA GLY A 239 -2.82 -28.15 -0.79
C GLY A 239 -2.23 -27.48 -2.04
N ARG A 240 -2.33 -28.19 -3.18
CA ARG A 240 -2.00 -27.63 -4.49
C ARG A 240 -2.99 -26.53 -4.86
N ALA A 241 -2.51 -25.32 -5.17
CA ALA A 241 -3.37 -24.21 -5.57
C ALA A 241 -4.29 -24.61 -6.75
N PRO A 242 -5.63 -24.50 -6.60
CA PRO A 242 -6.59 -24.81 -7.65
C PRO A 242 -6.70 -23.68 -8.69
N PHE A 243 -6.13 -22.51 -8.38
CA PHE A 243 -6.20 -21.31 -9.18
C PHE A 243 -4.80 -20.90 -9.67
N SER A 244 -4.72 -20.45 -10.92
CA SER A 244 -3.49 -19.88 -11.50
C SER A 244 -3.48 -18.35 -11.52
N ARG A 245 -4.63 -17.73 -11.22
CA ARG A 245 -4.88 -16.28 -11.19
C ARG A 245 -5.35 -15.85 -9.81
N LEU A 246 -5.33 -14.54 -9.58
CA LEU A 246 -5.97 -13.96 -8.40
C LEU A 246 -7.50 -13.99 -8.58
N ILE A 247 -8.25 -14.31 -7.53
CA ILE A 247 -9.73 -14.36 -7.56
C ILE A 247 -10.28 -13.39 -6.52
N TYR A 248 -11.08 -12.42 -6.97
CA TYR A 248 -11.67 -11.40 -6.13
C TYR A 248 -13.19 -11.48 -6.28
N PRO A 249 -13.97 -11.77 -5.23
CA PRO A 249 -15.42 -11.62 -5.33
C PRO A 249 -15.79 -10.16 -5.60
N VAL A 250 -16.92 -9.93 -6.27
CA VAL A 250 -17.53 -8.60 -6.35
C VAL A 250 -17.72 -8.06 -4.92
N PRO A 251 -17.31 -6.81 -4.62
CA PRO A 251 -17.49 -6.24 -3.29
C PRO A 251 -18.96 -6.20 -2.89
N GLU A 252 -19.33 -6.84 -1.79
CA GLU A 252 -20.66 -6.77 -1.18
C GLU A 252 -20.69 -5.73 -0.06
N ALA A 253 -21.84 -5.08 0.16
CA ALA A 253 -22.04 -4.19 1.30
C ALA A 253 -22.07 -4.94 2.64
N ALA A 254 -22.44 -6.23 2.61
CA ALA A 254 -22.50 -7.12 3.76
C ALA A 254 -21.78 -8.43 3.43
N GLY A 255 -20.52 -8.57 3.88
CA GLY A 255 -19.76 -9.81 3.69
C GLY A 255 -18.25 -9.60 3.76
N LEU A 256 -17.53 -10.69 4.02
CA LEU A 256 -16.07 -10.73 3.89
C LEU A 256 -15.73 -10.94 2.41
N GLY A 257 -15.25 -9.89 1.75
CA GLY A 257 -14.63 -10.00 0.42
C GLY A 257 -13.29 -10.73 0.51
N VAL A 258 -13.32 -12.05 0.64
CA VAL A 258 -12.10 -12.87 0.77
C VAL A 258 -11.47 -13.05 -0.59
N HIS A 259 -10.35 -12.36 -0.80
CA HIS A 259 -9.56 -12.53 -2.02
C HIS A 259 -8.73 -13.81 -1.98
N VAL A 260 -8.47 -14.36 -3.16
CA VAL A 260 -7.41 -15.33 -3.40
C VAL A 260 -6.21 -14.59 -3.95
N THR A 261 -5.08 -14.76 -3.27
CA THR A 261 -3.78 -14.28 -3.75
C THR A 261 -2.80 -15.44 -3.86
N LEU A 262 -1.81 -15.28 -4.73
CA LEU A 262 -0.76 -16.24 -4.98
C LEU A 262 0.57 -15.56 -4.69
N ASP A 263 1.48 -16.23 -4.02
CA ASP A 263 2.87 -15.78 -4.03
C ASP A 263 3.61 -16.28 -5.28
N LEU A 264 4.87 -15.85 -5.43
CA LEU A 264 5.71 -16.24 -6.56
C LEU A 264 6.07 -17.73 -6.56
N GLY A 265 6.06 -18.38 -5.39
CA GLY A 265 6.19 -19.83 -5.26
C GLY A 265 4.93 -20.61 -5.62
N GLY A 266 3.80 -19.90 -5.84
CA GLY A 266 2.50 -20.50 -6.15
C GLY A 266 1.70 -20.94 -4.93
N GLN A 267 2.13 -20.60 -3.71
CA GLN A 267 1.32 -20.83 -2.52
C GLN A 267 0.14 -19.86 -2.52
N MET A 268 -1.04 -20.41 -2.23
CA MET A 268 -2.28 -19.65 -2.19
C MET A 268 -2.57 -19.14 -0.78
N ARG A 269 -3.01 -17.88 -0.71
CA ARG A 269 -3.43 -17.21 0.51
C ARG A 269 -4.84 -16.65 0.32
N PHE A 270 -5.59 -16.62 1.41
CA PHE A 270 -6.95 -16.10 1.46
C PHE A 270 -7.04 -14.93 2.41
N GLY A 271 -7.68 -13.86 1.97
CA GLY A 271 -7.83 -12.62 2.72
C GLY A 271 -7.30 -11.41 1.92
N PRO A 272 -6.97 -10.30 2.59
CA PRO A 272 -7.14 -10.08 4.02
C PRO A 272 -8.61 -9.88 4.39
N ASP A 273 -8.99 -10.30 5.60
CA ASP A 273 -10.22 -9.82 6.21
C ASP A 273 -10.10 -8.35 6.71
N VAL A 274 -11.14 -7.92 7.43
CA VAL A 274 -11.22 -6.58 8.04
C VAL A 274 -11.46 -6.74 9.54
N GLU A 275 -10.62 -6.10 10.33
CA GLU A 275 -10.70 -6.00 11.79
C GLU A 275 -10.20 -4.63 12.20
N TRP A 276 -11.07 -3.78 12.74
CA TRP A 276 -10.68 -2.49 13.28
C TRP A 276 -10.14 -2.67 14.68
N LEU A 277 -8.94 -2.16 14.95
CA LEU A 277 -8.30 -2.25 16.25
C LEU A 277 -8.58 -0.99 17.06
N ASP A 278 -9.04 -1.19 18.30
CA ASP A 278 -9.20 -0.12 19.28
C ASP A 278 -7.91 0.03 20.10
N ILE A 279 -6.94 0.72 19.51
CA ILE A 279 -5.60 0.93 20.08
C ILE A 279 -5.15 2.36 19.82
N ALA A 280 -4.29 2.89 20.69
CA ALA A 280 -3.83 4.28 20.61
C ALA A 280 -2.56 4.46 19.78
N SER A 281 -1.80 3.38 19.51
CA SER A 281 -0.57 3.46 18.73
C SER A 281 -0.19 2.13 18.08
N GLU A 282 0.67 2.18 17.06
CA GLU A 282 1.18 0.99 16.38
C GLU A 282 1.96 0.02 17.29
N ALA A 283 2.47 0.51 18.44
CA ALA A 283 3.19 -0.32 19.40
C ALA A 283 2.29 -1.36 20.09
N GLN A 284 0.97 -1.17 20.06
CA GLN A 284 -0.02 -2.05 20.69
C GLN A 284 -0.60 -3.09 19.70
N ILE A 285 -0.13 -3.12 18.45
CA ILE A 285 -0.66 -4.04 17.44
C ILE A 285 -0.30 -5.48 17.77
N ASP A 286 -1.33 -6.33 17.85
CA ASP A 286 -1.18 -7.78 17.86
C ASP A 286 -1.34 -8.36 16.45
N TYR A 287 -0.24 -8.84 15.88
CA TYR A 287 -0.20 -9.45 14.54
C TYR A 287 -0.62 -10.93 14.49
N ARG A 288 -0.98 -11.56 15.62
CA ARG A 288 -1.42 -12.96 15.63
C ARG A 288 -2.72 -13.13 14.84
N VAL A 289 -2.80 -14.16 14.02
CA VAL A 289 -4.04 -14.52 13.29
C VAL A 289 -4.91 -15.37 14.22
N ASP A 290 -6.15 -14.92 14.44
CA ASP A 290 -7.12 -15.66 15.24
C ASP A 290 -7.69 -16.84 14.45
N ALA A 291 -7.30 -18.05 14.84
CA ALA A 291 -7.75 -19.29 14.21
C ALA A 291 -9.29 -19.45 14.22
N ARG A 292 -10.01 -18.81 15.15
CA ARG A 292 -11.48 -18.85 15.20
C ARG A 292 -12.14 -18.23 13.97
N ARG A 293 -11.42 -17.38 13.22
CA ARG A 293 -11.92 -16.75 11.98
C ARG A 293 -11.91 -17.70 10.77
N GLN A 294 -11.29 -18.87 10.90
CA GLN A 294 -11.15 -19.86 9.82
C GLN A 294 -12.51 -20.30 9.25
N ALA A 295 -13.52 -20.52 10.10
CA ALA A 295 -14.83 -20.99 9.65
C ALA A 295 -15.52 -20.00 8.71
N GLY A 296 -15.57 -18.71 9.10
CA GLY A 296 -16.15 -17.66 8.26
C GLY A 296 -15.35 -17.42 6.97
N MET A 297 -14.02 -17.57 7.04
CA MET A 297 -13.14 -17.52 5.86
C MET A 297 -13.49 -18.65 4.86
N ALA A 298 -13.62 -19.88 5.35
CA ALA A 298 -13.98 -21.04 4.52
C ALA A 298 -15.37 -20.90 3.89
N GLU A 299 -16.35 -20.39 4.63
CA GLU A 299 -17.70 -20.12 4.13
C GLU A 299 -17.67 -19.11 2.96
N ALA A 300 -16.95 -17.99 3.13
CA ALA A 300 -16.82 -16.98 2.09
C ALA A 300 -16.11 -17.52 0.83
N ILE A 301 -15.04 -18.30 0.99
CA ILE A 301 -14.31 -18.92 -0.12
C ILE A 301 -15.20 -19.88 -0.90
N ARG A 302 -16.02 -20.69 -0.21
CA ARG A 302 -16.89 -21.68 -0.86
C ARG A 302 -17.93 -21.08 -1.81
N ARG A 303 -18.21 -19.77 -1.72
CA ARG A 303 -19.07 -19.08 -2.69
C ARG A 303 -18.49 -19.09 -4.10
N TYR A 304 -17.16 -19.01 -4.25
CA TYR A 304 -16.48 -19.05 -5.53
C TYR A 304 -15.60 -20.30 -5.73
N TRP A 305 -15.34 -21.07 -4.68
CA TRP A 305 -14.64 -22.36 -4.75
C TRP A 305 -15.34 -23.41 -3.87
N PRO A 306 -16.45 -24.01 -4.32
CA PRO A 306 -17.20 -25.01 -3.55
C PRO A 306 -16.38 -26.25 -3.18
N GLY A 307 -15.35 -26.55 -3.98
CA GLY A 307 -14.43 -27.68 -3.77
C GLY A 307 -13.36 -27.47 -2.69
N LEU A 308 -13.41 -26.38 -1.90
CA LEU A 308 -12.48 -26.16 -0.78
C LEU A 308 -12.59 -27.33 0.23
N PRO A 309 -11.52 -28.11 0.44
CA PRO A 309 -11.54 -29.21 1.41
C PRO A 309 -11.70 -28.70 2.85
N GLU A 310 -12.38 -29.48 3.69
CA GLU A 310 -12.52 -29.17 5.11
C GLU A 310 -11.16 -29.11 5.81
N GLY A 311 -10.99 -28.17 6.73
CA GLY A 311 -9.76 -28.01 7.52
C GLY A 311 -8.52 -27.58 6.72
N ALA A 312 -8.64 -27.27 5.42
CA ALA A 312 -7.48 -27.00 4.57
C ALA A 312 -6.87 -25.60 4.72
N LEU A 313 -7.53 -24.73 5.48
CA LEU A 313 -7.05 -23.38 5.80
C LEU A 313 -6.23 -23.40 7.09
N GLN A 314 -5.06 -22.78 7.07
CA GLN A 314 -4.22 -22.61 8.24
C GLN A 314 -4.02 -21.12 8.52
N PRO A 315 -3.92 -20.69 9.80
CA PRO A 315 -3.56 -19.31 10.12
C PRO A 315 -2.24 -18.93 9.42
N GLY A 316 -2.27 -17.86 8.64
CA GLY A 316 -1.10 -17.34 7.94
C GLY A 316 -0.48 -16.17 8.70
N HIS A 317 -0.49 -15.00 8.08
CA HIS A 317 0.02 -13.77 8.66
C HIS A 317 -1.07 -12.70 8.74
N ALA A 318 -0.79 -11.60 9.42
CA ALA A 318 -1.62 -10.40 9.39
C ALA A 318 -0.77 -9.16 9.08
N GLY A 319 -1.43 -8.17 8.48
CA GLY A 319 -0.92 -6.81 8.30
C GLY A 319 -1.94 -5.79 8.80
N VAL A 320 -1.50 -4.56 9.03
CA VAL A 320 -2.36 -3.44 9.44
C VAL A 320 -2.27 -2.33 8.42
N ARG A 321 -3.44 -1.84 7.98
CA ARG A 321 -3.57 -0.73 7.04
C ARG A 321 -3.56 0.59 7.81
N PRO A 322 -2.76 1.60 7.38
CA PRO A 322 -2.83 2.95 7.92
C PRO A 322 -4.10 3.63 7.41
N LYS A 323 -5.13 3.72 8.26
CA LYS A 323 -6.40 4.39 7.91
C LYS A 323 -6.40 5.81 8.48
N ILE A 324 -6.98 6.74 7.74
CA ILE A 324 -7.18 8.14 8.14
C ILE A 324 -8.67 8.54 8.17
N ALA A 325 -9.54 7.53 8.10
CA ALA A 325 -10.98 7.62 8.29
C ALA A 325 -11.42 6.39 9.09
N GLY A 326 -12.28 6.61 10.07
CA GLY A 326 -12.74 5.59 11.00
C GLY A 326 -13.69 4.55 10.38
N PRO A 327 -14.10 3.53 11.16
CA PRO A 327 -14.90 2.38 10.68
C PRO A 327 -16.27 2.75 10.11
N GLN A 328 -16.86 3.86 10.52
CA GLN A 328 -18.17 4.32 10.09
C GLN A 328 -18.10 5.32 8.92
N ALA A 329 -16.91 5.76 8.54
CA ALA A 329 -16.70 6.71 7.45
C ALA A 329 -16.39 5.98 6.13
N PRO A 330 -16.69 6.61 4.98
CA PRO A 330 -16.19 6.13 3.70
C PRO A 330 -14.66 6.01 3.72
N SER A 331 -14.12 5.05 2.99
CA SER A 331 -12.66 4.90 2.90
C SER A 331 -12.05 6.17 2.31
N ALA A 332 -11.14 6.79 3.07
CA ALA A 332 -10.40 7.96 2.60
C ALA A 332 -9.50 7.62 1.40
N ASP A 333 -9.22 8.64 0.60
CA ASP A 333 -8.15 8.61 -0.40
C ASP A 333 -6.77 8.72 0.29
N PHE A 334 -5.68 8.57 -0.48
CA PHE A 334 -4.37 8.99 -0.01
C PHE A 334 -4.35 10.48 0.30
N ARG A 335 -3.55 10.89 1.27
CA ARG A 335 -3.16 12.29 1.46
C ARG A 335 -1.67 12.43 1.23
N ILE A 336 -1.32 13.27 0.27
CA ILE A 336 0.04 13.73 0.00
C ILE A 336 -0.01 15.24 0.22
N ASP A 337 0.13 15.64 1.48
CA ASP A 337 0.01 17.05 1.85
C ASP A 337 1.36 17.73 1.65
N THR A 338 1.32 18.92 1.05
CA THR A 338 2.49 19.75 0.79
C THR A 338 2.31 21.13 1.44
N ALA A 339 3.28 22.03 1.25
CA ALA A 339 3.17 23.42 1.67
C ALA A 339 1.86 24.10 1.22
N ALA A 340 1.25 23.67 0.10
CA ALA A 340 -0.04 24.18 -0.36
C ALA A 340 -1.21 23.86 0.58
N VAL A 341 -1.11 22.78 1.37
CA VAL A 341 -2.14 22.35 2.33
C VAL A 341 -1.86 22.90 3.72
N HIS A 342 -0.63 22.75 4.21
CA HIS A 342 -0.29 23.03 5.62
C HIS A 342 0.57 24.29 5.83
N GLY A 343 1.01 24.97 4.76
CA GLY A 343 1.84 26.18 4.85
C GLY A 343 3.30 25.95 5.25
N LEU A 344 3.68 24.71 5.59
CA LEU A 344 5.06 24.34 5.93
C LEU A 344 5.93 24.08 4.69
N HIS A 345 6.98 24.88 4.51
CA HIS A 345 7.92 24.77 3.38
C HIS A 345 8.87 23.59 3.52
N GLY A 346 9.11 22.85 2.44
CA GLY A 346 10.05 21.72 2.46
C GLY A 346 9.55 20.48 3.22
N LEU A 347 8.26 20.41 3.56
CA LEU A 347 7.62 19.23 4.14
C LEU A 347 6.64 18.59 3.16
N VAL A 348 6.68 17.26 3.08
CA VAL A 348 5.65 16.43 2.46
C VAL A 348 5.18 15.38 3.46
N GLU A 349 3.87 15.32 3.71
CA GLU A 349 3.23 14.35 4.60
C GLU A 349 2.53 13.27 3.77
N LEU A 350 2.89 11.99 3.97
CA LEU A 350 2.27 10.84 3.30
C LEU A 350 1.36 10.10 4.28
N LEU A 351 0.06 10.42 4.23
CA LEU A 351 -0.91 9.99 5.23
C LEU A 351 -1.95 9.05 4.62
N GLY A 352 -2.25 7.96 5.33
CA GLY A 352 -3.25 6.98 4.90
C GLY A 352 -2.84 6.16 3.67
N ILE A 353 -1.54 5.95 3.46
CA ILE A 353 -1.01 5.19 2.32
C ILE A 353 -1.22 3.67 2.53
N GLU A 354 -2.47 3.23 2.44
CA GLU A 354 -2.88 1.83 2.39
C GLU A 354 -2.81 1.25 0.96
N SER A 355 -3.49 0.13 0.66
CA SER A 355 -3.61 -0.35 -0.72
C SER A 355 -4.25 0.72 -1.63
N PRO A 356 -3.68 0.98 -2.84
CA PRO A 356 -2.61 0.24 -3.53
C PRO A 356 -1.20 0.86 -3.38
N GLY A 357 -0.79 1.27 -2.18
CA GLY A 357 0.46 2.00 -1.91
C GLY A 357 1.74 1.30 -2.39
N LEU A 358 1.77 -0.04 -2.37
CA LEU A 358 2.85 -0.83 -3.00
C LEU A 358 2.94 -0.56 -4.51
N THR A 359 1.82 -0.74 -5.22
CA THR A 359 1.71 -0.49 -6.66
C THR A 359 2.00 0.97 -7.01
N ALA A 360 1.52 1.90 -6.18
CA ALA A 360 1.66 3.33 -6.39
C ALA A 360 3.02 3.90 -5.95
N SER A 361 3.88 3.10 -5.32
CA SER A 361 5.08 3.59 -4.59
C SER A 361 6.00 4.46 -5.44
N LEU A 362 6.36 4.02 -6.65
CA LEU A 362 7.21 4.80 -7.57
C LEU A 362 6.55 6.12 -7.98
N ALA A 363 5.25 6.10 -8.30
CA ALA A 363 4.50 7.30 -8.67
C ALA A 363 4.34 8.28 -7.50
N ILE A 364 4.21 7.77 -6.27
CA ILE A 364 4.27 8.59 -5.05
C ILE A 364 5.65 9.22 -4.92
N GLY A 365 6.73 8.48 -5.18
CA GLY A 365 8.10 9.01 -5.21
C GLY A 365 8.28 10.16 -6.20
N GLU A 366 7.75 10.03 -7.42
CA GLU A 366 7.74 11.12 -8.42
C GLU A 366 7.02 12.37 -7.88
N GLN A 367 5.87 12.21 -7.22
CA GLN A 367 5.13 13.32 -6.64
C GLN A 367 5.85 13.99 -5.48
N VAL A 368 6.54 13.22 -4.63
CA VAL A 368 7.34 13.76 -3.53
C VAL A 368 8.50 14.61 -4.06
N ALA A 369 9.24 14.11 -5.05
CA ALA A 369 10.33 14.86 -5.68
C ALA A 369 9.80 16.17 -6.29
N ALA A 370 8.73 16.09 -7.08
CA ALA A 370 8.10 17.26 -7.69
C ALA A 370 7.65 18.29 -6.65
N ALA A 371 7.03 17.85 -5.54
CA ALA A 371 6.58 18.72 -4.47
C ALA A 371 7.72 19.46 -3.74
N LEU A 372 8.92 18.87 -3.70
CA LEU A 372 10.11 19.48 -3.10
C LEU A 372 10.95 20.29 -4.10
N GLY A 373 10.44 20.48 -5.32
CA GLY A 373 11.06 21.29 -6.38
C GLY A 373 12.10 20.53 -7.21
N ASP A 374 12.03 19.19 -7.21
CA ASP A 374 12.96 18.30 -7.88
C ASP A 374 12.23 17.62 -9.04
N ALA A 375 12.47 18.10 -10.27
CA ALA A 375 11.94 17.42 -11.46
C ALA A 375 12.84 16.21 -11.77
N LEU A 376 12.26 15.05 -12.03
CA LEU A 376 13.01 13.90 -12.55
C LEU A 376 13.36 14.20 -14.02
N HIS A 377 14.65 14.16 -14.35
CA HIS A 377 15.18 14.39 -15.70
C HIS A 377 15.13 13.15 -16.58
#